data_AF-G2GAL0-F1
#
_entry.id   AF-G2GAL0-F1
#
_cell.length_a   1.000
_cell.length_b   1.000
_cell.length_c   1.000
_cell.angle_alpha   90.00
_cell.angle_beta   90.00
_cell.angle_gamma   90.00
#
_symmetry.space_group_name_H-M   'P 1'
#
loop_
_entity.id
_entity.type
_entity.pdbx_description
1 polymer ?
#
loop_
_entity_poly.entity_id
_entity_poly.type
_entity_poly.pdbx_seq_one_letter_code
_entity_poly.pdbx_strand_id
1 'polypeptide(L)' 'MSKQPGQGGPGTGPADVTLALAVAGALHPPTGTARAPRTADARRTGARKGTASRGRRRAARG' A
#
# COMPACT_ATOMS: atom_id res chain seq x y z
N MET A 1 38.14 3.99 -13.16
CA MET A 1 36.87 3.85 -12.41
C MET A 1 35.85 4.80 -13.03
N SER A 2 35.07 4.33 -14.00
CA SER A 2 34.06 5.14 -14.69
C SER A 2 32.78 5.20 -13.84
N LYS A 3 32.39 6.39 -13.40
CA LYS A 3 31.10 6.63 -12.76
C LYS A 3 29.99 6.46 -13.80
N GLN A 4 28.96 5.68 -13.50
CA GLN A 4 27.77 5.64 -14.34
C GLN A 4 27.02 6.98 -14.23
N PRO A 5 26.61 7.60 -15.37
CA PRO A 5 25.77 8.77 -15.33
C PRO A 5 24.44 8.43 -14.66
N GLY A 6 23.95 9.34 -13.81
CA GLY A 6 22.68 9.19 -13.12
C GLY A 6 21.55 9.03 -14.14
N GLN A 7 20.77 7.97 -14.00
CA GLN A 7 19.74 7.52 -14.97
C GLN A 7 18.42 8.30 -14.83
N GLY A 8 18.48 9.52 -14.28
CA GLY A 8 17.36 10.44 -14.22
C GLY A 8 17.18 11.12 -15.58
N GLY A 9 16.54 10.43 -16.53
CA GLY A 9 16.09 11.06 -17.76
C GLY A 9 15.04 12.15 -17.45
N PRO A 10 14.97 13.24 -18.23
CA PRO A 10 13.91 14.23 -18.09
C PRO A 10 12.54 13.54 -18.21
N GLY A 11 11.55 13.97 -17.43
CA GLY A 11 10.20 13.39 -17.46
C GLY A 11 9.97 12.17 -16.56
N THR A 12 10.87 11.90 -15.62
CA THR A 12 10.74 10.78 -14.65
C THR A 12 10.35 11.24 -13.25
N GLY A 13 10.03 12.53 -13.08
CA GLY A 13 9.61 13.09 -11.80
C GLY A 13 8.22 12.58 -11.36
N PRO A 14 7.88 12.67 -10.07
CA PRO A 14 6.57 12.26 -9.57
C PRO A 14 5.40 12.96 -10.28
N ALA A 15 5.59 14.23 -10.62
CA ALA A 15 4.62 15.03 -11.38
C ALA A 15 4.43 14.47 -12.81
N ASP A 16 5.53 14.12 -13.48
CA ASP A 16 5.50 13.56 -14.83
C ASP A 16 4.81 12.19 -14.86
N VAL A 17 5.10 11.34 -13.85
CA VAL A 17 4.43 10.05 -13.69
C VAL A 17 2.93 10.23 -13.46
N THR A 18 2.54 11.21 -12.63
CA THR A 18 1.12 11.50 -12.37
C THR A 18 0.40 11.96 -13.63
N LEU A 19 1.03 12.85 -14.41
CA LEU A 19 0.51 13.33 -15.68
C LEU A 19 0.37 12.20 -16.69
N ALA A 20 1.40 11.35 -16.84
CA ALA A 20 1.38 10.21 -17.74
C ALA A 20 0.26 9.22 -17.40
N LEU A 21 0.02 8.95 -16.12
CA LEU A 21 -1.07 8.09 -15.67
C LEU A 21 -2.45 8.70 -15.96
N ALA A 22 -2.60 10.01 -15.79
CA ALA A 22 -3.86 10.70 -16.11
C ALA A 22 -4.16 10.65 -17.62
N VAL A 23 -3.16 10.92 -18.45
CA VAL A 23 -3.26 10.83 -19.92
C VAL A 23 -3.59 9.39 -20.33
N ALA A 24 -2.86 8.41 -19.81
CA ALA A 24 -3.10 6.99 -20.11
C ALA A 24 -4.52 6.54 -19.70
N GLY A 25 -5.03 6.97 -18.54
CA GLY A 25 -6.39 6.65 -18.12
C GLY A 25 -7.48 7.28 -18.99
N ALA A 26 -7.21 8.45 -19.58
CA ALA A 26 -8.13 9.11 -20.52
C ALA A 26 -8.14 8.43 -21.90
N LEU A 27 -6.98 7.99 -22.40
CA LEU A 27 -6.86 7.31 -23.69
C LEU A 27 -7.25 5.83 -23.62
N HIS A 28 -6.93 5.19 -22.50
CA HIS A 28 -7.12 3.76 -22.26
C HIS A 28 -8.00 3.58 -21.03
N PRO A 29 -9.33 3.73 -21.17
CA PRO A 29 -10.23 3.48 -20.07
C PRO A 29 -9.97 2.06 -19.54
N PRO A 30 -9.77 1.89 -18.22
CA PRO A 30 -9.47 0.58 -17.65
C PRO A 30 -10.65 -0.35 -17.92
N THR A 31 -10.44 -1.34 -18.79
CA THR A 31 -11.44 -2.35 -19.14
C THR A 31 -11.58 -3.45 -18.08
N GLY A 32 -10.71 -3.41 -17.05
CA GLY A 32 -10.75 -4.33 -15.92
C GLY A 32 -11.86 -3.97 -14.93
N THR A 33 -12.49 -4.99 -14.35
CA THR A 33 -13.38 -4.82 -13.21
C THR A 33 -12.64 -4.11 -12.06
N ALA A 34 -13.20 -2.99 -11.59
CA ALA A 34 -12.59 -2.22 -10.51
C ALA A 34 -12.29 -3.13 -9.32
N ARG A 35 -11.00 -3.24 -8.97
CA ARG A 35 -10.59 -4.08 -7.85
C ARG A 35 -11.09 -3.47 -6.55
N ALA A 36 -11.90 -4.24 -5.80
CA ALA A 36 -12.43 -3.80 -4.52
C ALA A 36 -11.30 -3.31 -3.59
N PRO A 37 -11.48 -2.17 -2.89
CA PRO A 37 -10.49 -1.66 -1.96
C PRO A 37 -10.24 -2.71 -0.86
N ARG A 38 -8.99 -3.12 -0.70
CA ARG A 38 -8.57 -4.00 0.39
C ARG A 38 -8.57 -3.20 1.68
N THR A 39 -9.68 -3.19 2.41
CA THR A 39 -9.76 -2.59 3.73
C THR A 39 -8.89 -3.39 4.70
N ALA A 40 -7.90 -2.75 5.31
CA ALA A 40 -6.92 -3.37 6.20
C ALA A 40 -7.46 -3.73 7.61
N ASP A 41 -8.79 -3.84 7.76
CA ASP A 41 -9.44 -3.78 9.07
C ASP A 41 -9.47 -5.13 9.81
N ALA A 42 -9.47 -6.25 9.08
CA ALA A 42 -9.60 -7.57 9.70
C ALA A 42 -8.39 -7.98 10.57
N ARG A 43 -7.18 -7.48 10.28
CA ARG A 43 -5.96 -7.87 11.02
C ARG A 43 -5.85 -7.25 12.42
N ARG A 44 -6.51 -6.12 12.68
CA ARG A 44 -6.36 -5.37 13.94
C ARG A 44 -7.24 -5.91 15.07
N THR A 45 -8.40 -6.46 14.74
CA THR A 45 -9.38 -6.93 15.73
C THR A 45 -8.99 -8.26 16.38
N GLY A 46 -8.38 -9.18 15.62
CA GLY A 46 -7.91 -10.46 16.16
C GLY A 46 -6.75 -10.33 17.16
N ALA A 47 -5.81 -9.41 16.89
CA ALA A 47 -4.65 -9.17 17.75
C ALA A 47 -5.04 -8.62 19.14
N ARG A 48 -5.98 -7.68 19.20
CA ARG A 48 -6.45 -7.09 20.48
C ARG A 48 -7.22 -8.09 21.34
N LYS A 49 -8.02 -8.96 20.72
CA LYS A 49 -8.78 -9.99 21.45
C LYS A 49 -7.86 -11.06 22.05
N GLY A 50 -6.80 -11.43 21.33
CA GLY A 50 -5.77 -12.36 21.80
C GLY A 50 -5.07 -11.87 23.07
N THR A 51 -4.59 -10.63 23.08
CA THR A 51 -3.88 -10.04 24.23
C THR A 51 -4.77 -9.85 25.45
N ALA A 52 -6.00 -9.36 25.28
CA ALA A 52 -6.96 -9.22 26.38
C ALA A 52 -7.31 -10.57 27.04
N SER A 53 -7.50 -11.63 26.24
CA SER A 53 -7.76 -12.97 26.77
C SER A 53 -6.58 -13.57 27.53
N ARG A 54 -5.35 -13.26 27.11
CA ARG A 54 -4.12 -13.75 27.74
C ARG A 54 -3.81 -12.99 29.04
N GLY A 55 -4.07 -11.68 29.08
CA GLY A 55 -3.95 -10.86 30.29
C GLY A 55 -4.88 -11.33 31.40
N ARG A 56 -6.18 -11.51 31.09
CA ARG A 56 -7.17 -12.02 32.07
C ARG A 56 -6.81 -13.39 32.64
N ARG A 57 -6.32 -14.31 31.80
CA ARG A 57 -5.91 -15.65 32.25
C ARG A 57 -4.70 -15.64 33.19
N ARG A 58 -3.80 -14.64 33.05
CA ARG A 58 -2.66 -14.48 33.96
C ARG A 58 -3.11 -13.90 35.30
N ALA A 59 -3.98 -12.90 35.28
CA ALA A 59 -4.52 -12.30 36.51
C ALA A 59 -5.35 -13.28 37.35
N ALA A 60 -5.98 -14.28 36.74
CA ALA A 60 -6.75 -15.30 37.46
C ALA A 60 -5.90 -16.46 38.04
N ARG A 61 -4.58 -16.47 37.79
CA ARG A 61 -3.66 -17.54 38.24
C ARG A 61 -2.62 -17.06 39.28
N GLY A 62 -2.64 -15.78 39.63
CA GLY A 62 -1.93 -15.23 40.78
C GLY A 62 -2.95 -14.89 41.85
#